data_AF-A0A357IJB3-F1
#
_entry.id   AF-A0A357IJB3-F1
#
_cell.length_a   1.000
_cell.length_b   1.000
_cell.length_c   1.000
_cell.angle_alpha   90.00
_cell.angle_beta   90.00
_cell.angle_gamma   90.00
#
_symmetry.space_group_name_H-M   'P 1'
#
loop_
_entity.id
_entity.type
_entity.pdbx_description
1 polymer ?
#
loop_
_entity_poly.entity_id
_entity_poly.type
_entity_poly.pdbx_seq_one_letter_code
_entity_poly.pdbx_strand_id
1 'polypeptide(L)'
;MSKELSLRTWIEKFNQGDFDSKDLETQIKAGWYDWFCKDDSLGNKTKRMGSIVKQFKDCGKLNLDNMYVWFKNNCPLAGPLYDDFRIADIESGDTLFTIQINCFREENRYTVYGKRNDFDTPLFGTESIKELVAWMNEGWADNV
;
A
#
# COMPACT_ATOMS: atom_id res chain seq x y z
N MET A 1 18.66 12.99 2.00
CA MET A 1 17.37 12.25 1.93
C MET A 1 17.56 10.98 2.74
N SER A 2 16.74 10.75 3.77
CA SER A 2 16.75 9.44 4.43
C SER A 2 16.33 8.39 3.40
N LYS A 3 17.07 7.29 3.30
CA LYS A 3 16.68 6.19 2.41
C LYS A 3 15.32 5.65 2.87
N GLU A 4 14.43 5.39 1.91
CA GLU A 4 13.16 4.71 2.18
C GLU A 4 13.40 3.35 2.84
N LEU A 5 12.50 2.94 3.73
CA LEU A 5 12.59 1.62 4.37
C LEU A 5 12.15 0.57 3.35
N SER A 6 12.98 -0.45 3.11
CA SER A 6 12.52 -1.59 2.30
C SER A 6 11.29 -2.23 2.93
N LEU A 7 10.43 -2.84 2.12
CA LEU A 7 9.25 -3.55 2.57
C LEU A 7 9.60 -4.54 3.67
N ARG A 8 10.72 -5.26 3.54
CA ARG A 8 11.20 -6.19 4.58
C ARG A 8 11.42 -5.48 5.91
N THR A 9 12.22 -4.42 5.92
CA THR A 9 12.49 -3.64 7.15
C THR A 9 11.23 -2.97 7.68
N TRP A 10 10.38 -2.45 6.81
CA TRP A 10 9.11 -1.84 7.19
C TRP A 10 8.20 -2.86 7.88
N ILE A 11 8.08 -4.09 7.35
CA ILE A 11 7.29 -5.17 7.94
C ILE A 11 7.85 -5.59 9.30
N GLU A 12 9.17 -5.70 9.43
CA GLU A 12 9.82 -5.99 10.72
C GLU A 12 9.47 -4.94 11.77
N LYS A 13 9.60 -3.65 11.43
CA LYS A 13 9.25 -2.51 12.29
C LYS A 13 7.77 -2.49 12.66
N PHE A 14 6.89 -2.73 11.69
CA PHE A 14 5.45 -2.83 11.92
C PHE A 14 5.11 -3.96 12.91
N ASN A 15 5.75 -5.13 12.78
CA ASN A 15 5.55 -6.25 13.69
C ASN A 15 6.14 -6.01 15.10
N GLN A 16 7.15 -5.16 15.22
CA GLN A 16 7.74 -4.75 16.51
C GLN A 16 6.94 -3.66 17.23
N GLY A 17 5.93 -3.07 16.56
CA GLY A 17 5.12 -1.99 17.12
C GLY A 17 5.74 -0.59 16.98
N ASP A 18 6.78 -0.43 16.15
CA ASP A 18 7.46 0.87 15.93
C ASP A 18 6.50 1.97 15.42
N PHE A 19 5.34 1.57 14.86
CA PHE A 19 4.34 2.47 14.31
C PHE A 19 3.04 2.56 15.14
N ASP A 20 3.02 2.03 16.37
CA ASP A 20 1.82 1.95 17.21
C ASP A 20 1.42 3.29 17.85
N SER A 21 2.37 4.21 18.01
CA SER A 21 2.07 5.55 18.54
C SER A 21 1.23 6.35 17.55
N LYS A 22 0.19 7.03 18.04
CA LYS A 22 -0.76 7.78 17.21
C LYS A 22 -0.26 9.16 16.80
N ASP A 23 0.89 9.59 17.28
CA ASP A 23 1.43 10.90 16.95
C ASP A 23 1.79 11.00 15.47
N LEU A 24 1.67 12.21 14.93
CA LEU A 24 1.86 12.46 13.51
C LEU A 24 3.28 12.10 13.04
N GLU A 25 4.31 12.33 13.86
CA GLU A 25 5.70 12.07 13.49
C GLU A 25 5.93 10.57 13.27
N THR A 26 5.40 9.73 14.15
CA THR A 26 5.42 8.27 14.00
C THR A 26 4.70 7.83 12.73
N GLN A 27 3.57 8.45 12.39
CA GLN A 27 2.81 8.08 11.20
C GLN A 27 3.49 8.55 9.90
N ILE A 28 4.15 9.71 9.89
CA ILE A 28 5.01 10.12 8.78
C ILE A 28 6.17 9.11 8.61
N LYS A 29 6.82 8.68 9.70
CA LYS A 29 7.85 7.63 9.66
C LYS A 29 7.31 6.27 9.19
N ALA A 30 6.03 5.99 9.44
CA ALA A 30 5.36 4.80 8.93
C ALA A 30 5.10 4.87 7.42
N GLY A 31 5.29 6.02 6.76
CA GLY A 31 5.19 6.17 5.30
C GLY A 31 3.98 6.97 4.83
N TRP A 32 3.31 7.73 5.70
CA TRP A 32 2.24 8.65 5.27
C TRP A 32 2.83 9.83 4.49
N TYR A 33 2.39 9.97 3.23
CA TYR A 33 2.88 11.01 2.33
C TYR A 33 1.92 12.19 2.21
N ASP A 34 0.62 11.91 2.09
CA ASP A 34 -0.43 12.92 1.88
C ASP A 34 -1.78 12.38 2.37
N TRP A 35 -2.52 13.19 3.13
CA TRP A 35 -3.79 12.79 3.73
C TRP A 35 -4.72 13.98 3.96
N PHE A 36 -6.02 13.70 3.92
CA PHE A 36 -7.07 14.69 4.16
C PHE A 36 -7.95 14.36 5.37
N CYS A 37 -7.76 13.18 5.96
CA CYS A 37 -8.35 12.83 7.25
C CYS A 37 -7.61 13.52 8.41
N LYS A 38 -8.13 13.40 9.63
CA LYS A 38 -7.45 13.94 10.81
C LYS A 38 -6.16 13.15 11.12
N ASP A 39 -5.15 13.84 11.63
CA ASP A 39 -3.86 13.21 12.01
C ASP A 39 -4.05 12.07 13.02
N ASP A 40 -4.97 12.22 13.97
CA ASP A 40 -5.32 11.21 14.99
C ASP A 40 -5.87 9.90 14.40
N SER A 41 -6.30 9.92 13.13
CA SER A 41 -6.87 8.79 12.42
C SER A 41 -5.79 7.96 11.72
N LEU A 42 -4.59 8.53 11.50
CA LEU A 42 -3.52 7.88 10.75
C LEU A 42 -3.04 6.60 11.42
N GLY A 43 -2.83 6.58 12.74
CA GLY A 43 -2.37 5.38 13.45
C GLY A 43 -3.29 4.16 13.26
N ASN A 44 -4.61 4.37 13.33
CA ASN A 44 -5.57 3.29 13.07
C ASN A 44 -5.56 2.83 11.60
N LYS A 45 -5.36 3.76 10.66
CA LYS A 45 -5.28 3.47 9.23
C LYS A 45 -3.98 2.73 8.88
N THR A 46 -2.84 3.12 9.45
CA THR A 46 -1.56 2.38 9.39
C THR A 46 -1.73 0.98 9.90
N LYS A 47 -2.37 0.79 11.06
CA LYS A 47 -2.62 -0.56 11.58
C LYS A 47 -3.45 -1.41 10.63
N ARG A 48 -4.48 -0.84 10.00
CA ARG A 48 -5.33 -1.52 9.02
C ARG A 48 -4.57 -1.90 7.76
N MET A 49 -3.91 -0.95 7.10
CA MET A 49 -3.19 -1.18 5.84
C MET A 49 -1.92 -1.99 6.06
N GLY A 50 -1.17 -1.70 7.11
CA GLY A 50 0.01 -2.46 7.52
C GLY A 50 -0.27 -3.92 7.85
N SER A 51 -1.47 -4.23 8.38
CA SER A 51 -1.91 -5.61 8.58
C SER A 51 -2.09 -6.38 7.27
N ILE A 52 -2.29 -5.69 6.14
CA ILE A 52 -2.29 -6.28 4.79
C ILE A 52 -0.84 -6.42 4.32
N VAL A 53 -0.08 -5.32 4.36
CA VAL A 53 1.31 -5.25 3.87
C VAL A 53 2.21 -6.31 4.52
N LYS A 54 2.07 -6.56 5.84
CA LYS A 54 2.87 -7.57 6.54
C LYS A 54 2.65 -9.02 6.08
N GLN A 55 1.63 -9.28 5.27
CA GLN A 55 1.36 -10.60 4.71
C GLN A 55 2.01 -10.81 3.33
N PHE A 56 2.61 -9.76 2.77
CA PHE A 56 3.35 -9.86 1.52
C PHE A 56 4.64 -10.64 1.71
N LYS A 57 4.99 -11.40 0.68
CA LYS A 57 6.13 -12.29 0.66
C LYS A 57 7.09 -11.86 -0.44
N ASP A 58 8.35 -12.23 -0.25
CA ASP A 58 9.41 -12.03 -1.21
C ASP A 58 9.33 -13.08 -2.32
N CYS A 59 8.24 -13.03 -3.08
CA CYS A 59 7.97 -13.92 -4.19
C CYS A 59 6.98 -13.32 -5.16
N GLY A 60 7.05 -13.79 -6.41
CA GLY A 60 6.10 -13.45 -7.45
C GLY A 60 6.26 -12.01 -7.94
N LYS A 61 5.31 -11.13 -7.57
CA LYS A 61 5.24 -9.74 -8.05
C LYS A 61 6.10 -8.77 -7.23
N LEU A 62 6.52 -9.16 -6.04
CA LEU A 62 7.18 -8.29 -5.07
C LEU A 62 8.61 -8.73 -4.79
N ASN A 63 9.51 -7.75 -4.65
CA ASN A 63 10.84 -7.90 -4.08
C ASN A 63 10.87 -7.08 -2.79
N LEU A 64 10.95 -7.72 -1.63
CA LEU A 64 10.82 -7.00 -0.35
C LEU A 64 12.04 -6.17 0.02
N ASP A 65 13.18 -6.38 -0.65
CA ASP A 65 14.44 -5.66 -0.37
C ASP A 65 14.60 -4.41 -1.23
N ASN A 66 14.06 -4.43 -2.45
CA ASN A 66 14.21 -3.32 -3.42
C ASN A 66 12.94 -2.47 -3.57
N MET A 67 11.86 -2.83 -2.87
CA MET A 67 10.61 -2.07 -2.90
C MET A 67 10.29 -1.50 -1.52
N TYR A 68 9.55 -0.39 -1.47
CA TYR A 68 9.06 0.22 -0.24
C TYR A 68 7.56 0.52 -0.33
N VAL A 69 6.92 0.73 0.83
CA VAL A 69 5.50 1.09 0.93
C VAL A 69 5.33 2.54 1.38
N TRP A 70 4.30 3.19 0.84
CA TRP A 70 3.84 4.49 1.33
C TRP A 70 2.31 4.59 1.28
N PHE A 71 1.76 5.47 2.09
CA PHE A 71 0.33 5.54 2.40
C PHE A 71 -0.25 6.89 2.03
N LYS A 72 -1.51 6.88 1.55
CA LYS A 72 -2.31 8.08 1.34
C LYS A 72 -3.74 7.91 1.85
N ASN A 73 -4.36 9.06 2.13
CA ASN A 73 -5.80 9.18 2.26
C ASN A 73 -6.24 10.25 1.25
N ASN A 74 -6.87 9.82 0.17
CA ASN A 74 -7.14 10.66 -0.99
C ASN A 74 -8.44 11.46 -0.81
N CYS A 75 -8.41 12.72 -1.24
CA CYS A 75 -9.59 13.58 -1.37
C CYS A 75 -9.94 13.78 -2.85
N PRO A 76 -10.91 13.02 -3.39
CA PRO A 76 -11.37 13.24 -4.75
C PRO A 76 -12.13 14.57 -4.86
N LEU A 77 -12.09 15.22 -6.02
CA LEU A 77 -12.86 16.46 -6.27
C LEU A 77 -14.37 16.29 -6.02
N ALA A 78 -14.89 15.07 -6.21
CA ALA A 78 -16.26 14.69 -5.89
C ALA A 78 -16.23 13.28 -5.29
N GLY A 79 -17.00 13.03 -4.22
CA GLY A 79 -17.08 11.74 -3.54
C GLY A 79 -16.40 11.71 -2.17
N PRO A 80 -16.53 10.60 -1.41
CA PRO A 80 -15.92 10.44 -0.09
C PRO A 80 -14.39 10.25 -0.17
N LEU A 81 -13.71 10.53 0.94
CA LEU A 81 -12.31 10.17 1.12
C LEU A 81 -12.14 8.65 1.06
N TYR A 82 -11.02 8.19 0.53
CA TYR A 82 -10.65 6.77 0.51
C TYR A 82 -9.16 6.60 0.82
N ASP A 83 -8.77 5.40 1.25
CA ASP A 83 -7.38 5.09 1.58
C ASP A 83 -6.71 4.40 0.40
N ASP A 84 -5.43 4.68 0.16
CA ASP A 84 -4.59 3.83 -0.68
C ASP A 84 -3.24 3.58 0.01
N PHE A 85 -2.61 2.47 -0.37
CA PHE A 85 -1.19 2.30 -0.16
C PHE A 85 -0.54 1.87 -1.47
N ARG A 86 0.73 2.22 -1.60
CA ARG A 86 1.46 2.08 -2.85
C ARG A 86 2.77 1.37 -2.58
N ILE A 87 3.16 0.53 -3.53
CA ILE A 87 4.46 -0.11 -3.54
C ILE A 87 5.28 0.53 -4.64
N ALA A 88 6.48 0.99 -4.31
CA ALA A 88 7.38 1.68 -5.21
C ALA A 88 8.78 1.06 -5.16
N ASP A 89 9.54 1.25 -6.23
CA ASP A 89 10.94 0.84 -6.31
C ASP A 89 11.83 1.82 -5.53
N ILE A 90 12.75 1.31 -4.70
CA ILE A 90 13.59 2.13 -3.81
C ILE A 90 14.60 2.97 -4.59
N GLU A 91 15.12 2.46 -5.72
CA GLU A 91 16.19 3.15 -6.45
C GLU A 91 15.65 4.29 -7.30
N SER A 92 14.57 4.04 -8.03
CA SER A 92 13.92 5.01 -8.92
C SER A 92 12.90 5.90 -8.24
N GLY A 93 12.24 5.40 -7.18
CA GLY A 93 11.05 6.03 -6.60
C GLY A 93 9.78 5.80 -7.41
N ASP A 94 9.84 5.02 -8.50
CA ASP A 94 8.69 4.78 -9.35
C ASP A 94 7.65 3.93 -8.63
N THR A 95 6.40 4.38 -8.65
CA THR A 95 5.28 3.58 -8.15
C THR A 95 5.06 2.39 -9.08
N LEU A 96 5.05 1.19 -8.50
CA LEU A 96 4.82 -0.07 -9.21
C LEU A 96 3.38 -0.55 -9.05
N PHE A 97 2.80 -0.35 -7.86
CA PHE A 97 1.43 -0.73 -7.53
C PHE A 97 0.73 0.36 -6.73
N THR A 98 -0.55 0.57 -7.01
CA THR A 98 -1.47 1.35 -6.17
C THR A 98 -2.62 0.45 -5.76
N ILE A 99 -2.81 0.26 -4.46
CA ILE A 99 -3.87 -0.55 -3.88
C ILE A 99 -4.88 0.41 -3.25
N GLN A 100 -5.98 0.65 -3.94
CA GLN A 100 -7.07 1.48 -3.45
C GLN A 100 -8.00 0.68 -2.54
N ILE A 101 -8.48 1.31 -1.47
CA ILE A 101 -9.36 0.70 -0.48
C ILE A 101 -10.64 1.53 -0.32
N ASN A 102 -11.78 0.94 -0.65
CA ASN A 102 -13.11 1.59 -0.67
C ASN A 102 -13.13 2.87 -1.55
N CYS A 103 -12.44 2.86 -2.69
CA CYS A 103 -12.57 3.96 -3.64
C CYS A 103 -13.99 3.93 -4.24
N PHE A 104 -14.75 5.00 -4.07
CA PHE A 104 -16.14 5.09 -4.53
C PHE A 104 -16.31 5.03 -6.05
N ARG A 105 -15.21 5.12 -6.82
CA ARG A 105 -15.21 5.00 -8.29
C ARG A 105 -15.00 3.57 -8.75
N GLU A 106 -14.59 2.69 -7.85
CA GLU A 106 -14.28 1.31 -8.15
C GLU A 106 -15.45 0.41 -7.74
N GLU A 107 -15.67 -0.64 -8.52
CA GLU A 107 -16.69 -1.64 -8.19
C GLU A 107 -16.30 -2.48 -6.97
N ASN A 108 -14.99 -2.69 -6.79
CA ASN A 108 -14.45 -3.51 -5.73
C ASN A 108 -13.92 -2.72 -4.54
N ARG A 109 -14.00 -3.33 -3.35
CA ARG A 109 -13.43 -2.78 -2.13
C ARG A 109 -11.92 -2.64 -2.19
N TYR A 110 -11.22 -3.58 -2.79
CA TYR A 110 -9.78 -3.52 -3.01
C TYR A 110 -9.53 -3.57 -4.52
N THR A 111 -8.93 -2.50 -5.05
CA THR A 111 -8.59 -2.42 -6.48
C THR A 111 -7.10 -2.13 -6.62
N VAL A 112 -6.44 -2.94 -7.44
CA VAL A 112 -5.00 -2.83 -7.71
C VAL A 112 -4.80 -2.27 -9.11
N TYR A 113 -4.11 -1.13 -9.18
CA TYR A 113 -3.52 -0.63 -10.41
C TYR A 113 -2.01 -0.83 -10.36
N GLY A 114 -1.35 -0.90 -11.50
CA GLY A 114 0.10 -1.03 -11.50
C GLY A 114 0.77 -0.65 -12.81
N LYS A 115 2.09 -0.56 -12.75
CA LYS A 115 2.94 -0.14 -13.87
C LYS A 115 2.87 -1.09 -15.07
N ARG A 116 2.44 -2.35 -14.87
CA ARG A 116 2.36 -3.38 -15.92
C ARG A 116 1.52 -2.97 -17.14
N ASN A 117 0.46 -2.18 -16.93
CA ASN A 117 -0.36 -1.59 -17.98
C ASN A 117 -0.38 -0.06 -17.86
N ASP A 118 0.70 0.54 -17.35
CA ASP A 118 0.84 1.99 -17.13
C ASP A 118 -0.32 2.62 -16.33
N PHE A 119 -0.91 1.87 -15.39
CA PHE A 119 -2.05 2.30 -14.57
C PHE A 119 -3.32 2.64 -15.36
N ASP A 120 -3.45 2.17 -16.60
CA ASP A 120 -4.60 2.47 -17.47
C ASP A 120 -5.90 1.84 -16.97
N THR A 121 -5.85 0.55 -16.62
CA THR A 121 -7.00 -0.20 -16.10
C THR A 121 -6.63 -0.99 -14.85
N PRO A 122 -7.61 -1.38 -13.99
CA PRO A 122 -7.34 -2.25 -12.87
C PRO A 122 -6.67 -3.56 -13.30
N LEU A 123 -5.57 -3.92 -12.63
CA LEU A 123 -4.92 -5.23 -12.79
C LEU A 123 -5.66 -6.33 -12.03
N PHE A 124 -6.34 -5.96 -10.94
CA PHE A 124 -7.06 -6.88 -10.06
C PHE A 124 -8.09 -6.12 -9.21
N GLY A 125 -9.21 -6.76 -8.91
CA GLY A 125 -10.26 -6.25 -8.01
C GLY A 125 -10.82 -7.38 -7.16
N THR A 126 -11.05 -7.13 -5.86
CA THR A 126 -11.66 -8.11 -4.95
C THR A 126 -12.34 -7.44 -3.74
N GLU A 127 -13.27 -8.16 -3.12
CA GLU A 127 -13.83 -7.83 -1.80
C GLU A 127 -13.01 -8.41 -0.62
N SER A 128 -12.06 -9.30 -0.91
CA SER A 128 -11.40 -10.16 0.07
C SER A 128 -9.92 -9.82 0.23
N ILE A 129 -9.51 -9.51 1.48
CA ILE A 129 -8.09 -9.33 1.83
C ILE A 129 -7.30 -10.60 1.51
N LYS A 130 -7.88 -11.79 1.73
CA LYS A 130 -7.20 -13.06 1.47
C LYS A 130 -6.86 -13.21 -0.01
N GLU A 131 -7.79 -12.83 -0.89
CA GLU A 131 -7.57 -12.89 -2.34
C GLU A 131 -6.57 -11.81 -2.79
N LEU A 132 -6.67 -10.59 -2.26
CA LEU A 132 -5.69 -9.54 -2.52
C LEU A 132 -4.27 -9.99 -2.15
N VAL A 133 -4.08 -10.53 -0.95
CA VAL A 133 -2.77 -11.02 -0.49
C VAL A 133 -2.30 -12.21 -1.30
N ALA A 134 -3.19 -13.14 -1.66
CA ALA A 134 -2.84 -14.26 -2.53
C ALA A 134 -2.36 -13.77 -3.91
N TRP A 135 -3.09 -12.85 -4.52
CA TRP A 135 -2.73 -12.26 -5.81
C TRP A 135 -1.43 -11.46 -5.75
N MET A 136 -1.15 -10.73 -4.67
CA MET A 136 0.15 -10.04 -4.54
C MET A 136 1.32 -11.02 -4.41
N ASN A 137 1.11 -12.17 -3.77
CA ASN A 137 2.17 -13.15 -3.47
C ASN A 137 2.41 -14.19 -4.58
N GLU A 138 1.49 -14.34 -5.54
CA GLU A 138 1.70 -15.22 -6.69
C GLU A 138 2.55 -14.52 -7.76
N GLY A 139 3.20 -15.32 -8.62
CA GLY A 139 3.86 -14.81 -9.82
C GLY A 139 2.88 -14.11 -10.78
N TRP A 140 3.40 -13.43 -11.78
CA TRP A 140 2.55 -13.06 -12.90
C TRP A 140 2.07 -14.35 -13.58
N ALA A 141 0.79 -14.43 -13.93
CA ALA A 141 0.34 -15.47 -14.84
C ALA A 141 1.13 -15.30 -16.15
N ASP A 142 1.92 -16.31 -16.48
CA ASP A 142 2.55 -16.45 -17.79
C ASP A 142 1.40 -16.72 -18.77
N ASN A 143 1.02 -15.69 -19.54
CA ASN A 143 0.25 -15.94 -20.73
C ASN A 143 1.21 -16.60 -21.73
N VAL A 144 1.07 -17.92 -21.90
CA VAL A 144 1.50 -18.62 -23.11
C VAL A 144 0.76 -18.04 -24.31
#